data_AF-A0A517RP54-F1
#
_entry.id   AF-A0A517RP54-F1
#
_cell.length_a   1.000
_cell.length_b   1.000
_cell.length_c   1.000
_cell.angle_alpha   90.00
_cell.angle_beta   90.00
_cell.angle_gamma   90.00
#
_symmetry.space_group_name_H-M   'P 1'
#
loop_
_entity.id
_entity.type
_entity.pdbx_description
1 polymer ?
#
loop_
_entity_poly.entity_id
_entity_poly.type
_entity_poly.pdbx_seq_one_letter_code
_entity_poly.pdbx_strand_id
1 'polypeptide(L)'
;MLAIYLVTAFLTGAPEADANITVNQPVIDVDAPLADQLALRLIRHHDALTAVSLVYTSVSERRNDQPEGAYWRRAISVSETGMFRSDNSHGHKRRPWQYDPSRKTLVITPSESTLLENLNRSMVMLDYDTSEAPNYIRGENFFEVLGWWPFIKWPPPQWHGHAYSMRAMLNEGSYRLLPEKEVVGSKPCYTLIVNDVLTVWCDCDRPECVLKSEIYDPTTKVLDSKFEMRKYEEVGDNIWLPKQFRFIRLDSHAHTPQLREKVVFDKTFLVSDIKINEDVEMSIFRQEYAPGTVQVIGTQEETRYEPVVNGQLNHFNSILNWCRFCSLEEKAKQNSPWYDRLLIFVLCFLVGSFLVSRRFLRIACKRSDNSR
;
A
#
# COMPACT_ATOMS: atom_id res chain seq x y z
N MET A 1 3.30 -20.16 -11.41
CA MET A 1 2.06 -20.62 -10.74
C MET A 1 1.58 -19.46 -9.89
N LEU A 2 0.75 -18.59 -10.48
CA LEU A 2 0.19 -17.40 -9.83
C LEU A 2 -1.27 -17.73 -9.51
N ALA A 3 -1.62 -17.77 -8.22
CA ALA A 3 -3.02 -17.84 -7.79
C ALA A 3 -3.59 -16.43 -7.86
N ILE A 4 -4.32 -16.15 -8.94
CA ILE A 4 -5.19 -14.98 -9.05
C ILE A 4 -6.46 -15.34 -8.28
N TYR A 5 -6.62 -14.81 -7.08
CA TYR A 5 -7.91 -14.83 -6.39
C TYR A 5 -8.79 -13.75 -7.02
N LEU A 6 -9.65 -14.16 -7.95
CA LEU A 6 -10.79 -13.38 -8.42
C LEU A 6 -11.93 -13.58 -7.41
N VAL A 7 -12.29 -12.51 -6.71
CA VAL A 7 -13.50 -12.47 -5.88
C VAL A 7 -14.63 -11.91 -6.72
N THR A 8 -15.57 -12.76 -7.09
CA THR A 8 -16.90 -12.37 -7.58
C THR A 8 -17.74 -11.97 -6.37
N ALA A 9 -18.17 -10.71 -6.30
CA ALA A 9 -19.16 -10.26 -5.32
C ALA A 9 -20.48 -9.93 -6.03
N PHE A 10 -21.56 -10.48 -5.48
CA PHE A 10 -22.93 -10.35 -5.93
C PHE A 10 -23.48 -8.94 -5.68
N LEU A 11 -24.30 -8.48 -6.63
CA LEU A 11 -25.12 -7.27 -6.54
C LEU A 11 -26.27 -7.45 -5.53
N THR A 12 -26.33 -6.58 -4.53
CA THR A 12 -27.60 -6.12 -3.96
C THR A 12 -27.47 -4.62 -3.66
N GLY A 13 -28.27 -3.82 -4.35
CA GLY A 13 -28.23 -2.36 -4.27
C GLY A 13 -28.54 -1.83 -2.88
N ALA A 14 -27.73 -0.87 -2.43
CA ALA A 14 -28.06 0.03 -1.34
C ALA A 14 -28.50 1.39 -1.93
N PRO A 15 -29.46 2.09 -1.29
CA PRO A 15 -29.98 3.34 -1.81
C PRO A 15 -28.97 4.48 -1.65
N GLU A 16 -28.85 5.31 -2.68
CA GLU A 16 -28.13 6.58 -2.65
C GLU A 16 -28.74 7.50 -1.58
N ALA A 17 -27.98 7.74 -0.52
CA ALA A 17 -28.29 8.77 0.46
C ALA A 17 -27.32 9.93 0.25
N ASP A 18 -27.76 10.93 -0.53
CA ASP A 18 -27.11 12.24 -0.62
C ASP A 18 -27.27 12.99 0.72
N ALA A 19 -26.37 12.71 1.66
CA ALA A 19 -26.25 13.50 2.87
C ALA A 19 -25.28 14.67 2.61
N ASN A 20 -25.84 15.86 2.35
CA ASN A 20 -25.12 17.12 2.50
C ASN A 20 -24.75 17.32 3.99
N ILE A 21 -23.65 16.71 4.42
CA ILE A 21 -23.08 16.91 5.75
C ILE A 21 -22.39 18.28 5.75
N THR A 22 -23.08 19.29 6.29
CA THR A 22 -22.44 20.56 6.62
C THR A 22 -21.53 20.31 7.82
N VAL A 23 -20.23 20.18 7.57
CA VAL A 23 -19.22 19.98 8.62
C VAL A 23 -19.02 21.31 9.34
N ASN A 24 -19.80 21.54 10.40
CA ASN A 24 -19.43 22.54 11.39
C ASN A 24 -18.10 22.12 12.00
N GLN A 25 -17.06 22.94 11.86
CA GLN A 25 -15.81 22.70 12.57
C GLN A 25 -16.15 22.64 14.07
N PRO A 26 -15.87 21.52 14.77
CA PRO A 26 -16.15 21.45 16.20
C PRO A 26 -15.36 22.58 16.86
N VAL A 27 -15.95 23.34 17.78
CA VAL A 27 -15.23 24.32 18.62
C VAL A 27 -14.64 23.55 19.81
N ILE A 28 -13.40 23.85 20.24
CA ILE A 28 -12.89 23.20 21.47
C ILE A 28 -13.60 23.88 22.62
N ASP A 29 -14.49 23.16 23.29
CA ASP A 29 -14.96 23.56 24.60
C ASP A 29 -13.82 23.34 25.60
N VAL A 30 -13.38 24.42 26.24
CA VAL A 30 -12.24 24.40 27.18
C VAL A 30 -12.60 23.61 28.44
N ASP A 31 -13.90 23.46 28.72
CA ASP A 31 -14.43 22.70 29.84
C ASP A 31 -14.71 21.23 29.48
N ALA A 32 -14.49 20.82 28.22
CA ALA A 32 -14.66 19.43 27.82
C ALA A 32 -13.64 18.53 28.53
N PRO A 33 -14.02 17.27 28.87
CA PRO A 33 -13.08 16.26 29.34
C PRO A 33 -11.81 16.21 28.47
N LEU A 34 -10.64 16.04 29.10
CA LEU A 34 -9.35 15.99 28.41
C LEU A 34 -9.33 14.96 27.25
N ALA A 35 -10.07 13.86 27.39
CA ALA A 35 -10.23 12.85 26.35
C ALA A 35 -10.87 13.44 25.07
N ASP A 36 -11.90 14.26 25.22
CA ASP A 36 -12.63 14.89 24.10
C ASP A 36 -11.75 15.93 23.42
N GLN A 37 -11.01 16.72 24.22
CA GLN A 37 -10.06 17.69 23.68
C GLN A 37 -8.95 17.00 22.87
N LEU A 38 -8.43 15.87 23.37
CA LEU A 38 -7.44 15.07 22.66
C LEU A 38 -8.00 14.51 21.35
N ALA A 39 -9.17 13.87 21.41
CA ALA A 39 -9.85 13.31 20.24
C ALA A 39 -10.12 14.38 19.17
N LEU A 40 -10.61 15.56 19.56
CA LEU A 40 -10.85 16.68 18.64
C LEU A 40 -9.56 17.20 18.00
N ARG A 41 -8.46 17.28 18.75
CA ARG A 41 -7.16 17.68 18.21
C ARG A 41 -6.66 16.68 17.16
N LEU A 42 -6.77 15.38 17.47
CA LEU A 42 -6.42 14.31 16.54
C LEU A 42 -7.23 14.39 15.24
N ILE A 43 -8.55 14.54 15.34
CA ILE A 43 -9.44 14.72 14.19
C ILE A 43 -9.00 15.92 13.36
N ARG A 44 -8.87 17.11 13.96
CA ARG A 44 -8.55 18.34 13.21
C ARG A 44 -7.20 18.29 12.52
N HIS A 45 -6.18 17.73 13.19
CA HIS A 45 -4.85 17.58 12.60
C HIS A 45 -4.93 16.74 11.31
N HIS A 46 -5.74 15.69 11.31
CA HIS A 46 -5.87 14.80 10.14
C HIS A 46 -6.81 15.36 9.09
N ASP A 47 -7.90 16.02 9.47
CA ASP A 47 -8.81 16.68 8.52
C ASP A 47 -8.12 17.79 7.72
N ALA A 48 -6.99 18.33 8.22
CA ALA A 48 -6.18 19.28 7.49
C ALA A 48 -5.46 18.66 6.26
N LEU A 49 -5.44 17.33 6.15
CA LEU A 49 -4.87 16.61 5.01
C LEU A 49 -5.93 16.38 3.92
N THR A 50 -5.77 17.10 2.82
CA THR A 50 -6.55 16.93 1.58
C THR A 50 -5.83 16.04 0.57
N ALA A 51 -4.50 15.95 0.64
CA ALA A 51 -3.70 15.02 -0.14
C ALA A 51 -2.40 14.66 0.60
N VAL A 52 -1.86 13.48 0.35
CA VAL A 52 -0.60 13.01 0.92
C VAL A 52 0.16 12.17 -0.10
N SER A 53 1.46 12.37 -0.23
CA SER A 53 2.40 11.51 -0.96
C SER A 53 3.58 11.14 -0.07
N LEU A 54 3.86 9.85 0.07
CA LEU A 54 4.95 9.32 0.89
C LEU A 54 5.80 8.35 0.09
N VAL A 55 7.12 8.47 0.22
CA VAL A 55 8.07 7.45 -0.24
C VAL A 55 8.80 6.89 0.97
N TYR A 56 8.73 5.59 1.17
CA TYR A 56 9.42 4.91 2.26
C TYR A 56 10.12 3.63 1.82
N THR A 57 11.14 3.24 2.59
CA THR A 57 11.94 2.04 2.36
C THR A 57 12.09 1.22 3.62
N SER A 58 12.05 -0.12 3.51
CA SER A 58 12.32 -0.99 4.65
C SER A 58 13.81 -1.04 4.95
N VAL A 59 14.16 -0.92 6.22
CA VAL A 59 15.50 -1.28 6.71
C VAL A 59 15.51 -2.77 6.95
N SER A 60 16.39 -3.49 6.25
CA SER A 60 16.60 -4.91 6.53
C SER A 60 17.31 -5.04 7.87
N GLU A 61 16.54 -5.30 8.93
CA GLU A 61 17.09 -5.99 10.09
C GLU A 61 17.44 -7.40 9.62
N ARG A 62 18.71 -7.82 9.79
CA ARG A 62 19.25 -9.08 9.25
C ARG A 62 18.26 -10.22 9.47
N ARG A 63 17.51 -10.59 8.43
CA ARG A 63 16.76 -11.85 8.42
C ARG A 63 17.61 -12.90 7.73
N ASN A 64 17.58 -14.11 8.25
CA ASN A 64 18.34 -15.24 7.70
C ASN A 64 17.96 -15.58 6.25
N ASP A 65 16.80 -15.11 5.77
CA ASP A 65 16.23 -15.43 4.45
C ASP A 65 16.40 -14.32 3.40
N GLN A 66 16.89 -13.13 3.76
CA GLN A 66 17.08 -12.03 2.80
C GLN A 66 18.56 -11.67 2.62
N PRO A 67 19.01 -11.47 1.36
CA PRO A 67 20.38 -11.05 1.11
C PRO A 67 20.64 -9.67 1.72
N GLU A 68 21.81 -9.51 2.34
CA GLU A 68 22.20 -8.26 2.97
C GLU A 68 22.12 -7.08 1.99
N GLY A 69 21.39 -6.04 2.38
CA GLY A 69 21.21 -4.84 1.57
C GLY A 69 19.99 -4.89 0.65
N ALA A 70 19.21 -5.97 0.66
CA ALA A 70 17.85 -5.95 0.13
C ALA A 70 16.99 -4.93 0.88
N TYR A 71 16.11 -4.23 0.16
CA TYR A 71 15.13 -3.34 0.74
C TYR A 71 13.84 -3.37 -0.08
N TRP A 72 12.75 -3.01 0.58
CA TRP A 72 11.47 -2.77 -0.04
C TRP A 72 11.29 -1.27 -0.20
N ARG A 73 10.81 -0.79 -1.36
CA ARG A 73 10.42 0.61 -1.58
C ARG A 73 8.94 0.68 -1.90
N ARG A 74 8.30 1.67 -1.30
CA ARG A 74 6.90 2.02 -1.50
C ARG A 74 6.81 3.51 -1.75
N ALA A 75 6.06 3.89 -2.77
CA ALA A 75 5.64 5.26 -3.00
C ALA A 75 4.12 5.27 -3.12
N ILE A 76 3.44 5.91 -2.17
CA ILE A 76 1.98 5.90 -2.09
C ILE A 76 1.51 7.35 -2.09
N SER A 77 0.44 7.62 -2.83
CA SER A 77 -0.15 8.94 -2.93
C SER A 77 -1.66 8.82 -2.87
N VAL A 78 -2.30 9.70 -2.11
CA VAL A 78 -3.73 9.67 -1.87
C VAL A 78 -4.28 11.10 -1.84
N SER A 79 -5.50 11.29 -2.33
CA SER A 79 -6.24 12.54 -2.25
C SER A 79 -7.64 12.31 -1.68
N GLU A 80 -8.18 13.33 -1.01
CA GLU A 80 -9.57 13.35 -0.53
C GLU A 80 -10.60 13.14 -1.65
N THR A 81 -10.25 13.39 -2.91
CA THR A 81 -11.16 13.21 -4.06
C THR A 81 -11.22 11.76 -4.56
N GLY A 82 -10.77 10.78 -3.77
CA GLY A 82 -10.79 9.37 -4.16
C GLY A 82 -9.71 8.97 -5.16
N MET A 83 -8.62 9.74 -5.26
CA MET A 83 -7.49 9.37 -6.09
C MET A 83 -6.43 8.65 -5.27
N PHE A 84 -5.89 7.57 -5.82
CA PHE A 84 -4.88 6.76 -5.18
C PHE A 84 -3.83 6.29 -6.18
N ARG A 85 -2.57 6.29 -5.75
CA ARG A 85 -1.48 5.64 -6.46
C ARG A 85 -0.59 4.86 -5.49
N SER A 86 -0.20 3.67 -5.91
CA SER A 86 0.81 2.86 -5.22
C SER A 86 1.86 2.39 -6.23
N ASP A 87 3.14 2.65 -5.94
CA ASP A 87 4.28 2.21 -6.73
C ASP A 87 5.22 1.37 -5.86
N ASN A 88 5.24 0.09 -6.21
CA ASN A 88 5.63 -1.01 -5.36
C ASN A 88 6.85 -1.69 -5.96
N SER A 89 8.01 -1.59 -5.30
CA SER A 89 9.26 -2.14 -5.82
C SER A 89 10.18 -2.70 -4.73
N HIS A 90 11.07 -3.60 -5.13
CA HIS A 90 12.17 -4.11 -4.34
C HIS A 90 13.47 -3.52 -4.85
N GLY A 91 14.44 -3.35 -3.98
CA GLY A 91 15.78 -2.94 -4.39
C GLY A 91 16.83 -3.66 -3.58
N HIS A 92 18.07 -3.39 -3.96
CA HIS A 92 19.24 -3.87 -3.26
C HIS A 92 20.27 -2.75 -3.24
N LYS A 93 21.14 -2.65 -2.23
CA LYS A 93 22.22 -1.65 -2.18
C LYS A 93 23.06 -1.55 -3.45
N ARG A 94 23.12 -2.64 -4.23
CA ARG A 94 23.83 -2.73 -5.52
C ARG A 94 22.92 -2.54 -6.73
N ARG A 95 21.65 -2.91 -6.61
CA ARG A 95 20.66 -2.83 -7.70
C ARG A 95 19.56 -1.83 -7.35
N PRO A 96 19.48 -0.70 -8.08
CA PRO A 96 18.41 0.27 -7.89
C PRO A 96 17.03 -0.39 -8.08
N TRP A 97 16.06 0.07 -7.31
CA TRP A 97 14.70 -0.46 -7.30
C TRP A 97 13.97 -0.32 -8.65
N GLN A 98 14.40 0.62 -9.49
CA GLN A 98 13.87 0.84 -10.84
C GLN A 98 14.03 -0.38 -11.74
N TYR A 99 14.99 -1.27 -11.41
CA TYR A 99 15.24 -2.52 -12.13
C TYR A 99 14.51 -3.71 -11.51
N ASP A 100 13.58 -3.51 -10.57
CA ASP A 100 12.79 -4.60 -10.01
C ASP A 100 11.87 -5.22 -11.08
N PRO A 101 12.08 -6.50 -11.44
CA PRO A 101 11.20 -7.19 -12.39
C PRO A 101 9.78 -7.36 -11.84
N SER A 102 9.59 -7.29 -10.53
CA SER A 102 8.30 -7.43 -9.85
C SER A 102 7.65 -6.09 -9.54
N ARG A 103 8.16 -4.98 -10.10
CA ARG A 103 7.59 -3.65 -9.85
C ARG A 103 6.16 -3.56 -10.39
N LYS A 104 5.24 -3.16 -9.51
CA LYS A 104 3.83 -2.95 -9.84
C LYS A 104 3.45 -1.51 -9.54
N THR A 105 2.63 -0.93 -10.41
CA THR A 105 2.04 0.39 -10.19
C THR A 105 0.53 0.26 -10.27
N LEU A 106 -0.17 0.79 -9.28
CA LEU A 106 -1.62 0.82 -9.21
C LEU A 106 -2.05 2.28 -9.17
N VAL A 107 -2.98 2.66 -10.03
CA VAL A 107 -3.57 4.00 -10.08
C VAL A 107 -5.08 3.86 -10.06
N ILE A 108 -5.74 4.67 -9.22
CA ILE A 108 -7.19 4.74 -9.07
C ILE A 108 -7.58 6.20 -9.09
N THR A 109 -8.58 6.49 -9.91
CA THR A 109 -9.20 7.80 -10.05
C THR A 109 -10.70 7.58 -10.23
N PRO A 110 -11.54 8.63 -10.09
CA PRO A 110 -12.98 8.54 -10.37
C PRO A 110 -13.34 7.98 -11.75
N SER A 111 -12.43 8.05 -12.73
CA SER A 111 -12.66 7.60 -14.11
C SER A 111 -12.01 6.27 -14.46
N GLU A 112 -10.99 5.84 -13.73
CA GLU A 112 -10.21 4.65 -14.09
C GLU A 112 -9.49 4.02 -12.89
N SER A 113 -9.37 2.70 -12.93
CA SER A 113 -8.53 1.92 -12.02
C SER A 113 -7.66 0.97 -12.83
N THR A 114 -6.34 1.09 -12.69
CA THR A 114 -5.37 0.38 -13.51
C THR A 114 -4.25 -0.23 -12.67
N LEU A 115 -3.88 -1.47 -13.00
CA LEU A 115 -2.71 -2.14 -12.47
C LEU A 115 -1.71 -2.39 -13.61
N LEU A 116 -0.50 -1.84 -13.49
CA LEU A 116 0.59 -2.00 -14.44
C LEU A 116 1.70 -2.87 -13.85
N GLU A 117 2.02 -3.98 -14.52
CA GLU A 117 3.24 -4.74 -14.29
C GLU A 117 4.38 -4.18 -15.16
N ASN A 118 5.35 -3.51 -14.53
CA ASN A 118 6.30 -2.66 -15.25
C ASN A 118 7.25 -3.46 -16.16
N LEU A 119 7.67 -4.66 -15.73
CA LEU A 119 8.61 -5.47 -16.51
C LEU A 119 7.97 -6.00 -17.80
N ASN A 120 6.74 -6.51 -17.72
CA ASN A 120 6.02 -7.09 -18.87
C ASN A 120 5.28 -6.02 -19.68
N ARG A 121 5.19 -4.79 -19.14
CA ARG A 121 4.34 -3.70 -19.66
C ARG A 121 2.91 -4.17 -19.92
N SER A 122 2.39 -5.02 -19.04
CA SER A 122 1.00 -5.48 -19.09
C SER A 122 0.16 -4.68 -18.11
N MET A 123 -0.91 -4.09 -18.63
CA MET A 123 -1.89 -3.33 -17.88
C MET A 123 -3.18 -4.14 -17.74
N VAL A 124 -3.78 -4.11 -16.56
CA VAL A 124 -5.11 -4.65 -16.28
C VAL A 124 -6.00 -3.49 -15.83
N MET A 125 -7.16 -3.34 -16.49
CA MET A 125 -8.23 -2.47 -15.98
C MET A 125 -8.92 -3.21 -14.84
N LEU A 126 -9.03 -2.57 -13.69
CA LEU A 126 -9.75 -3.10 -12.55
C LEU A 126 -11.16 -2.52 -12.56
N ASP A 127 -12.15 -3.39 -12.39
CA ASP A 127 -13.50 -2.95 -12.07
C ASP A 127 -13.51 -2.54 -10.59
N TYR A 128 -13.49 -1.24 -10.35
CA TYR A 128 -13.30 -0.69 -9.02
C TYR A 128 -14.30 0.42 -8.74
N ASP A 129 -15.09 0.23 -7.68
CA ASP A 129 -16.02 1.25 -7.22
C ASP A 129 -15.29 2.28 -6.35
N THR A 130 -15.14 3.48 -6.90
CA THR A 130 -14.51 4.61 -6.19
C THR A 130 -15.34 5.15 -5.04
N SER A 131 -16.60 4.72 -4.89
CA SER A 131 -17.42 5.03 -3.73
C SER A 131 -16.88 4.39 -2.44
N GLU A 132 -16.08 3.32 -2.55
CA GLU A 132 -15.44 2.67 -1.41
C GLU A 132 -13.92 2.91 -1.40
N ALA A 133 -13.29 2.75 -0.23
CA ALA A 133 -11.84 2.65 -0.14
C ALA A 133 -11.39 1.25 -0.56
N PRO A 134 -10.32 1.11 -1.35
CA PRO A 134 -10.03 -0.20 -1.86
C PRO A 134 -9.58 -1.17 -0.78
N ASN A 135 -10.12 -2.38 -0.81
CA ASN A 135 -9.77 -3.40 0.19
C ASN A 135 -8.28 -3.77 0.17
N TYR A 136 -7.60 -3.65 -0.97
CA TYR A 136 -6.16 -3.87 -1.07
C TYR A 136 -5.33 -2.73 -0.45
N ILE A 137 -5.92 -1.54 -0.26
CA ILE A 137 -5.30 -0.47 0.55
C ILE A 137 -5.08 -0.93 1.99
N ARG A 138 -5.93 -1.83 2.52
CA ARG A 138 -5.80 -2.36 3.89
C ARG A 138 -4.45 -3.05 4.17
N GLY A 139 -3.79 -3.54 3.11
CA GLY A 139 -2.47 -4.18 3.21
C GLY A 139 -1.29 -3.20 3.07
N GLU A 140 -1.56 -1.94 2.75
CA GLU A 140 -0.52 -0.92 2.62
C GLU A 140 -0.28 -0.28 3.99
N ASN A 141 0.96 -0.36 4.48
CA ASN A 141 1.39 0.27 5.74
C ASN A 141 1.35 1.82 5.71
N PHE A 142 0.77 2.42 4.67
CA PHE A 142 0.70 3.87 4.48
C PHE A 142 -0.15 4.56 5.54
N PHE A 143 -1.36 4.04 5.81
CA PHE A 143 -2.25 4.63 6.81
C PHE A 143 -1.69 4.51 8.21
N GLU A 144 -0.78 3.58 8.42
CA GLU A 144 -0.08 3.40 9.67
C GLU A 144 0.98 4.49 9.90
N VAL A 145 1.54 5.06 8.82
CA VAL A 145 2.38 6.28 8.92
C VAL A 145 1.54 7.47 9.35
N LEU A 146 0.28 7.49 8.91
CA LEU A 146 -0.70 8.51 9.27
C LEU A 146 -1.44 8.17 10.57
N GLY A 147 -1.21 7.02 11.19
CA GLY A 147 -1.97 6.50 12.33
C GLY A 147 -3.43 6.09 12.03
N TRP A 148 -4.11 6.73 11.08
CA TRP A 148 -5.47 6.39 10.61
C TRP A 148 -5.79 7.04 9.27
N TRP A 149 -6.96 6.71 8.71
CA TRP A 149 -7.51 7.36 7.51
C TRP A 149 -7.90 8.83 7.76
N PRO A 150 -7.26 9.81 7.08
CA PRO A 150 -7.52 11.23 7.30
C PRO A 150 -8.59 11.84 6.39
N PHE A 151 -9.01 11.15 5.32
CA PHE A 151 -9.79 11.78 4.26
C PHE A 151 -11.29 11.76 4.55
N ILE A 152 -11.91 12.93 4.69
CA ILE A 152 -13.35 13.05 4.99
C ILE A 152 -14.22 12.64 3.80
N LYS A 153 -13.82 13.02 2.59
CA LYS A 153 -14.64 12.87 1.36
C LYS A 153 -14.54 11.51 0.71
N TRP A 154 -13.60 10.68 1.13
CA TRP A 154 -13.44 9.31 0.62
C TRP A 154 -13.61 8.36 1.80
N PRO A 155 -14.56 7.40 1.76
CA PRO A 155 -14.84 6.55 2.91
C PRO A 155 -13.59 5.82 3.40
N PRO A 156 -13.45 5.58 4.71
CA PRO A 156 -12.32 4.84 5.23
C PRO A 156 -12.41 3.33 4.92
N PRO A 157 -11.28 2.64 4.79
CA PRO A 157 -11.28 1.18 4.71
C PRO A 157 -11.82 0.58 6.01
N GLN A 158 -12.45 -0.58 5.90
CA GLN A 158 -12.96 -1.32 7.07
C GLN A 158 -11.88 -2.28 7.60
N TRP A 159 -11.72 -2.33 8.92
CA TRP A 159 -10.82 -3.26 9.61
C TRP A 159 -11.62 -4.02 10.67
N HIS A 160 -11.73 -5.35 10.52
CA HIS A 160 -12.60 -6.20 11.34
C HIS A 160 -14.04 -5.66 11.52
N GLY A 161 -14.60 -5.02 10.49
CA GLY A 161 -15.96 -4.45 10.52
C GLY A 161 -16.08 -3.06 11.12
N HIS A 162 -14.95 -2.40 11.45
CA HIS A 162 -14.90 -1.02 11.92
C HIS A 162 -14.24 -0.11 10.89
N ALA A 163 -14.71 1.12 10.75
CA ALA A 163 -14.04 2.10 9.92
C ALA A 163 -12.66 2.45 10.49
N TYR A 164 -11.59 2.33 9.69
CA TYR A 164 -10.23 2.67 10.10
C TYR A 164 -9.98 4.19 10.01
N SER A 165 -10.78 4.98 10.71
CA SER A 165 -10.67 6.44 10.80
C SER A 165 -10.98 6.88 12.22
N MET A 166 -10.15 7.73 12.81
CA MET A 166 -10.40 8.28 14.15
C MET A 166 -11.79 8.90 14.23
N ARG A 167 -12.16 9.74 13.26
CA ARG A 167 -13.49 10.35 13.18
C ARG A 167 -14.62 9.31 13.19
N ALA A 168 -14.52 8.28 12.36
CA ALA A 168 -15.55 7.26 12.28
C ALA A 168 -15.62 6.42 13.56
N MET A 169 -14.49 5.98 14.10
CA MET A 169 -14.44 5.17 15.32
C MET A 169 -14.97 5.91 16.54
N LEU A 170 -14.70 7.22 16.65
CA LEU A 170 -15.23 8.07 17.71
C LEU A 170 -16.74 8.28 17.57
N ASN A 171 -17.27 8.28 16.34
CA ASN A 171 -18.72 8.34 16.10
C ASN A 171 -19.43 6.99 16.34
N GLU A 172 -18.74 5.87 16.07
CA GLU A 172 -19.28 4.51 16.20
C GLU A 172 -19.40 4.01 17.64
N GLY A 173 -18.64 4.58 18.59
CA GLY A 173 -18.64 4.06 19.95
C GLY A 173 -17.93 4.92 20.99
N SER A 174 -17.43 4.25 22.04
CA SER A 174 -16.83 4.90 23.19
C SER A 174 -15.31 4.93 23.09
N TYR A 175 -14.73 6.06 23.45
CA TYR A 175 -13.30 6.18 23.72
C TYR A 175 -13.08 6.55 25.19
N ARG A 176 -11.91 6.18 25.70
CA ARG A 176 -11.50 6.54 27.06
C ARG A 176 -10.02 6.86 27.11
N LEU A 177 -9.70 7.88 27.88
CA LEU A 177 -8.33 8.25 28.22
C LEU A 177 -7.91 7.49 29.49
N LEU A 178 -6.75 6.86 29.50
CA LEU A 178 -6.19 6.31 30.73
C LEU A 178 -5.71 7.45 31.65
N PRO A 179 -5.89 7.32 32.98
CA PRO A 179 -5.53 8.38 33.92
C PRO A 179 -4.02 8.55 34.03
N GLU A 180 -3.25 7.47 33.87
CA GLU A 180 -1.80 7.48 33.96
C GLU A 180 -1.17 7.76 32.61
N LYS A 181 -0.13 8.58 32.62
CA LYS A 181 0.70 8.83 31.44
C LYS A 181 1.71 7.70 31.30
N GLU A 182 1.76 7.10 30.13
CA GLU A 182 2.77 6.09 29.80
C GLU A 182 3.96 6.72 29.09
N VAL A 183 5.15 6.15 29.27
CA VAL A 183 6.36 6.62 28.59
C VAL A 183 6.62 5.77 27.34
N VAL A 184 6.58 6.39 26.16
CA VAL A 184 6.98 5.76 24.90
C VAL A 184 8.35 6.31 24.50
N GLY A 185 9.39 5.47 24.60
CA GLY A 185 10.77 5.91 24.43
C GLY A 185 11.19 6.83 25.59
N SER A 186 11.33 8.13 25.31
CA SER A 186 11.67 9.16 26.30
C SER A 186 10.56 10.21 26.46
N LYS A 187 9.37 9.95 25.90
CA LYS A 187 8.27 10.92 25.83
C LYS A 187 7.09 10.45 26.68
N PRO A 188 6.55 11.30 27.58
CA PRO A 188 5.29 11.00 28.24
C PRO A 188 4.14 11.13 27.24
N CYS A 189 3.22 10.17 27.27
CA CYS A 189 2.11 10.07 26.34
C CYS A 189 0.76 9.97 27.06
N TYR A 190 -0.25 10.53 26.42
CA TYR A 190 -1.65 10.24 26.70
C TYR A 190 -2.03 8.92 26.01
N THR A 191 -2.64 7.99 26.76
CA THR A 191 -3.11 6.70 26.20
C THR A 191 -4.61 6.76 25.97
N LEU A 192 -5.03 6.81 24.70
CA LEU A 192 -6.43 6.81 24.29
C LEU A 192 -6.81 5.43 23.77
N ILE A 193 -7.85 4.84 24.35
CA ILE A 193 -8.43 3.57 23.92
C ILE A 193 -9.75 3.84 23.22
N VAL A 194 -9.91 3.32 22.01
CA VAL A 194 -11.08 3.51 21.14
C VAL A 194 -11.72 2.16 20.87
N ASN A 195 -12.98 2.01 21.29
CA ASN A 195 -13.82 0.81 21.11
C ASN A 195 -13.18 -0.52 21.55
N ASP A 196 -12.17 -0.48 22.43
CA ASP A 196 -11.35 -1.63 22.84
C ASP A 196 -10.80 -2.44 21.64
N VAL A 197 -10.53 -1.76 20.53
CA VAL A 197 -9.92 -2.32 19.30
C VAL A 197 -8.67 -1.56 18.88
N LEU A 198 -8.55 -0.31 19.29
CA LEU A 198 -7.41 0.54 18.98
C LEU A 198 -6.95 1.24 20.26
N THR A 199 -5.66 1.19 20.53
CA THR A 199 -5.02 2.00 21.55
C THR A 199 -3.97 2.87 20.89
N VAL A 200 -3.99 4.18 21.14
CA VAL A 200 -3.02 5.14 20.62
C VAL A 200 -2.34 5.89 21.76
N TRP A 201 -1.04 6.12 21.62
CA TRP A 201 -0.23 6.89 22.58
C TRP A 201 0.19 8.20 21.92
N CYS A 202 -0.40 9.31 22.36
CA CYS A 202 -0.15 10.64 21.83
C CYS A 202 0.89 11.39 22.67
N ASP A 203 1.89 12.03 22.06
CA ASP A 203 2.88 12.84 22.78
C ASP A 203 2.18 13.92 23.62
N CYS A 204 2.48 14.03 24.92
CA CYS A 204 1.90 15.07 25.76
C CYS A 204 2.24 16.50 25.29
N ASP A 205 3.42 16.69 24.69
CA ASP A 205 3.87 18.00 24.20
C ASP A 205 3.23 18.36 22.86
N ARG A 206 2.91 17.34 22.05
CA ARG A 206 2.30 17.45 20.72
C ARG A 206 1.22 16.38 20.58
N PRO A 207 0.01 16.61 21.13
CA PRO A 207 -1.03 15.58 21.21
C PRO A 207 -1.52 15.06 19.86
N GLU A 208 -1.28 15.79 18.78
CA GLU A 208 -1.49 15.38 17.38
C GLU A 208 -0.49 14.32 16.88
N CYS A 209 0.66 14.14 17.54
CA CYS A 209 1.67 13.15 17.18
C CYS A 209 1.44 11.83 17.92
N VAL A 210 1.02 10.79 17.19
CA VAL A 210 0.83 9.44 17.74
C VAL A 210 2.14 8.66 17.72
N LEU A 211 2.78 8.46 18.87
CA LEU A 211 4.10 7.79 18.92
C LEU A 211 4.00 6.26 18.84
N LYS A 212 2.85 5.69 19.20
CA LYS A 212 2.60 4.26 19.17
C LYS A 212 1.11 4.01 18.93
N SER A 213 0.79 2.95 18.21
CA SER A 213 -0.57 2.40 18.15
C SER A 213 -0.56 0.88 18.28
N GLU A 214 -1.65 0.33 18.80
CA GLU A 214 -1.89 -1.10 18.96
C GLU A 214 -3.30 -1.42 18.50
N ILE A 215 -3.41 -2.43 17.64
CA ILE A 215 -4.69 -2.87 17.07
C ILE A 215 -5.00 -4.27 17.59
N TYR A 216 -6.21 -4.44 18.10
CA TYR A 216 -6.71 -5.67 18.71
C TYR A 216 -7.83 -6.26 17.86
N ASP A 217 -7.84 -7.59 17.75
CA ASP A 217 -8.95 -8.32 17.15
C ASP A 217 -10.23 -8.08 18.00
N PRO A 218 -11.32 -7.58 17.41
CA PRO A 218 -12.50 -7.17 18.19
C PRO A 218 -13.21 -8.33 18.88
N THR A 219 -13.09 -9.55 18.36
CA THR A 219 -13.78 -10.73 18.88
C THR A 219 -12.99 -11.36 20.02
N THR A 220 -11.69 -11.56 19.81
CA THR A 220 -10.82 -12.26 20.75
C THR A 220 -10.12 -11.34 21.74
N LYS A 221 -10.11 -10.04 21.45
CA LYS A 221 -9.36 -9.00 22.20
C LYS A 221 -7.85 -9.29 22.28
N VAL A 222 -7.35 -10.09 21.35
CA VAL A 222 -5.92 -10.40 21.21
C VAL A 222 -5.28 -9.31 20.37
N LEU A 223 -4.06 -8.92 20.75
CA LEU A 223 -3.28 -7.97 19.99
C LEU A 223 -2.87 -8.54 18.63
N ASP A 224 -3.25 -7.85 17.55
CA ASP A 224 -2.91 -8.22 16.17
C ASP A 224 -1.64 -7.52 15.69
N SER A 225 -1.55 -6.21 15.92
CA SER A 225 -0.47 -5.41 15.37
C SER A 225 -0.05 -4.25 16.27
N LYS A 226 1.22 -3.87 16.15
CA LYS A 226 1.83 -2.72 16.81
C LYS A 226 2.52 -1.83 15.79
N PHE A 227 2.39 -0.52 15.98
CA PHE A 227 3.12 0.48 15.24
C PHE A 227 3.88 1.38 16.20
N GLU A 228 5.14 1.65 15.89
CA GLU A 228 5.98 2.58 16.63
C GLU A 228 6.47 3.66 15.66
N MET A 229 6.14 4.91 15.93
CA MET A 229 6.46 6.05 15.08
C MET A 229 7.51 6.92 15.75
N ARG A 230 8.50 7.37 14.97
CA ARG A 230 9.69 8.07 15.47
C ARG A 230 10.14 9.12 14.48
N LYS A 231 10.99 10.04 14.97
CA LYS A 231 11.64 11.10 14.18
C LYS A 231 10.61 11.92 13.39
N TYR A 232 9.68 12.53 14.12
CA TYR A 232 8.69 13.43 13.54
C TYR A 232 9.36 14.66 12.92
N GLU A 233 8.81 15.09 11.80
CA GLU A 233 9.19 16.31 11.08
C GLU A 233 7.91 17.08 10.75
N GLU A 234 7.97 18.39 10.86
CA GLU A 234 6.91 19.28 10.40
C GLU A 234 7.02 19.42 8.88
N VAL A 235 5.99 18.98 8.16
CA VAL A 235 5.97 18.91 6.69
C VAL A 235 5.00 19.91 6.06
N GLY A 236 4.30 20.68 6.90
CA GLY A 236 3.47 21.82 6.56
C GLY A 236 2.93 22.44 7.86
N ASP A 237 2.12 23.48 7.74
CA ASP A 237 1.68 24.29 8.90
C ASP A 237 1.01 23.44 9.99
N ASN A 238 1.73 23.21 11.09
CA ASN A 238 1.32 22.35 12.22
C ASN A 238 1.02 20.89 11.85
N ILE A 239 1.56 20.39 10.73
CA ILE A 239 1.39 19.00 10.30
C ILE A 239 2.70 18.25 10.50
N TRP A 240 2.72 17.45 11.57
CA TRP A 240 3.86 16.62 11.94
C TRP A 240 3.65 15.16 11.52
N LEU A 241 4.56 14.62 10.70
CA LEU A 241 4.52 13.23 10.24
C LEU A 241 5.83 12.49 10.58
N PRO A 242 5.79 11.17 10.85
CA PRO A 242 6.99 10.43 11.25
C PRO A 242 7.90 10.12 10.06
N LYS A 243 9.21 10.33 10.22
CA LYS A 243 10.24 9.93 9.23
C LYS A 243 10.72 8.49 9.39
N GLN A 244 10.31 7.83 10.47
CA GLN A 244 10.63 6.44 10.73
C GLN A 244 9.45 5.77 11.44
N PHE A 245 9.09 4.57 11.00
CA PHE A 245 8.08 3.77 11.69
C PHE A 245 8.46 2.30 11.69
N ARG A 246 8.07 1.55 12.71
CA ARG A 246 8.23 0.10 12.82
C ARG A 246 6.87 -0.54 12.89
N PHE A 247 6.65 -1.55 12.07
CA PHE A 247 5.43 -2.34 12.05
C PHE A 247 5.73 -3.76 12.52
N ILE A 248 5.00 -4.19 13.56
CA ILE A 248 5.08 -5.52 14.14
C ILE A 248 3.70 -6.16 14.00
N ARG A 249 3.62 -7.33 13.39
CA ARG A 249 2.41 -8.16 13.32
C ARG A 249 2.61 -9.44 14.10
N LEU A 250 1.61 -9.77 14.90
CA LEU A 250 1.53 -10.97 15.72
C LEU A 250 0.60 -12.01 15.07
N ASP A 251 0.72 -13.28 15.47
CA ASP A 251 -0.16 -14.36 15.02
C ASP A 251 -1.48 -14.39 15.83
N SER A 252 -2.27 -13.32 15.74
CA SER A 252 -3.50 -13.13 16.54
C SER A 252 -4.50 -14.29 16.47
N HIS A 253 -4.49 -15.04 15.37
CA HIS A 253 -5.37 -16.18 15.12
C HIS A 253 -4.81 -17.54 15.57
N ALA A 254 -3.61 -17.58 16.16
CA ALA A 254 -3.01 -18.83 16.61
C ALA A 254 -3.87 -19.51 17.71
N HIS A 255 -3.84 -20.84 17.73
CA HIS A 255 -4.70 -21.63 18.63
C HIS A 255 -4.34 -21.49 20.11
N THR A 256 -3.09 -21.18 20.46
CA THR A 256 -2.63 -21.05 21.84
C THR A 256 -2.21 -19.61 22.18
N PRO A 257 -2.40 -19.13 23.42
CA PRO A 257 -1.99 -17.79 23.82
C PRO A 257 -0.51 -17.49 23.54
N GLN A 258 0.38 -18.47 23.78
CA GLN A 258 1.82 -18.31 23.55
C GLN A 258 2.16 -18.11 22.07
N LEU A 259 1.43 -18.76 21.17
CA LEU A 259 1.63 -18.57 19.74
C LEU A 259 1.04 -17.24 19.26
N ARG A 260 0.03 -16.69 19.94
CA ARG A 260 -0.54 -15.37 19.60
C ARG A 260 0.41 -14.22 19.85
N GLU A 261 1.38 -14.40 20.74
CA GLU A 261 2.45 -13.43 20.96
C GLU A 261 3.61 -13.58 19.98
N LYS A 262 3.56 -14.58 19.09
CA LYS A 262 4.61 -14.82 18.09
C LYS A 262 4.58 -13.72 17.04
N VAL A 263 5.71 -13.04 16.90
CA VAL A 263 5.95 -12.07 15.82
C VAL A 263 6.05 -12.79 14.48
N VAL A 264 5.12 -12.51 13.57
CA VAL A 264 5.11 -13.03 12.19
C VAL A 264 5.68 -12.02 11.20
N PHE A 265 5.59 -10.74 11.52
CA PHE A 265 6.15 -9.66 10.73
C PHE A 265 6.76 -8.62 11.66
N ASP A 266 7.94 -8.15 11.30
CA ASP A 266 8.64 -7.08 12.02
C ASP A 266 9.52 -6.39 10.99
N LYS A 267 9.21 -5.13 10.71
CA LYS A 267 9.99 -4.29 9.80
C LYS A 267 10.00 -2.86 10.27
N THR A 268 11.19 -2.29 10.24
CA THR A 268 11.42 -0.85 10.35
C THR A 268 11.44 -0.23 8.96
N PHE A 269 10.83 0.94 8.81
CA PHE A 269 10.75 1.73 7.59
C PHE A 269 11.29 3.13 7.79
N LEU A 270 11.93 3.68 6.77
CA LEU A 270 12.41 5.05 6.70
C LEU A 270 11.67 5.78 5.60
N VAL A 271 11.06 6.92 5.94
CA VAL A 271 10.36 7.79 5.00
C VAL A 271 11.38 8.78 4.43
N SER A 272 11.63 8.68 3.13
CA SER A 272 12.59 9.52 2.43
C SER A 272 11.98 10.80 1.87
N ASP A 273 10.70 10.78 1.53
CA ASP A 273 10.00 11.90 0.91
C ASP A 273 8.57 11.99 1.44
N ILE A 274 8.11 13.20 1.73
CA ILE A 274 6.77 13.51 2.22
C ILE A 274 6.29 14.77 1.51
N LYS A 275 5.12 14.72 0.92
CA LYS A 275 4.40 15.88 0.37
C LYS A 275 2.95 15.83 0.85
N ILE A 276 2.36 16.98 1.13
CA ILE A 276 0.98 17.08 1.57
C ILE A 276 0.24 18.17 0.79
N ASN A 277 -1.08 18.07 0.71
CA ASN A 277 -1.96 19.09 0.16
C ASN A 277 -1.47 19.62 -1.21
N GLU A 278 -1.23 20.93 -1.32
CA GLU A 278 -0.80 21.61 -2.55
C GLU A 278 0.55 21.13 -3.10
N ASP A 279 1.40 20.53 -2.26
CA ASP A 279 2.69 19.97 -2.70
C ASP A 279 2.50 18.63 -3.45
N VAL A 280 1.32 18.01 -3.36
CA VAL A 280 1.00 16.79 -4.10
C VAL A 280 0.54 17.14 -5.51
N GLU A 281 1.47 17.07 -6.46
CA GLU A 281 1.17 17.30 -7.87
C GLU A 281 0.14 16.29 -8.40
N MET A 282 -0.98 16.77 -8.95
CA MET A 282 -2.05 15.92 -9.50
C MET A 282 -1.59 15.02 -10.66
N SER A 283 -0.48 15.36 -11.32
CA SER A 283 0.16 14.52 -12.34
C SER A 283 0.56 13.14 -11.80
N ILE A 284 0.82 13.02 -10.49
CA ILE A 284 1.19 11.76 -9.87
C ILE A 284 0.10 10.70 -10.01
N PHE A 285 -1.18 11.10 -10.09
CA PHE A 285 -2.31 10.18 -10.23
C PHE A 285 -2.58 9.77 -11.69
N ARG A 286 -1.71 10.16 -12.63
CA ARG A 286 -1.81 9.72 -14.03
C ARG A 286 -0.93 8.49 -14.24
N GLN A 287 -1.51 7.44 -14.81
CA GLN A 287 -0.74 6.28 -15.21
C GLN A 287 0.00 6.56 -16.53
N GLU A 288 1.33 6.63 -16.47
CA GLU A 288 2.16 6.72 -17.67
C GLU A 288 2.44 5.34 -18.25
N TYR A 289 2.35 5.21 -19.58
CA TYR A 289 2.59 3.97 -20.30
C TYR A 289 3.82 4.08 -21.20
N ALA A 290 4.79 3.19 -20.97
CA ALA A 290 5.96 3.09 -21.83
C ALA A 290 5.60 2.45 -23.19
N PRO A 291 6.41 2.69 -24.26
CA PRO A 291 6.20 2.04 -25.56
C PRO A 291 6.12 0.51 -25.45
N GLY A 292 5.21 -0.14 -26.16
CA GLY A 292 5.00 -1.59 -26.08
C GLY A 292 4.18 -2.05 -24.88
N THR A 293 3.54 -1.13 -24.15
CA THR A 293 2.50 -1.50 -23.17
C THR A 293 1.29 -2.10 -23.87
N VAL A 294 0.78 -3.17 -23.27
CA VAL A 294 -0.41 -3.89 -23.71
C VAL A 294 -1.45 -3.96 -22.60
N GLN A 295 -2.72 -3.85 -22.97
CA GLN A 295 -3.86 -4.11 -22.09
C GLN A 295 -4.21 -5.59 -22.16
N VAL A 296 -4.42 -6.19 -21.01
CA VAL A 296 -4.91 -7.56 -20.87
C VAL A 296 -6.43 -7.50 -20.78
N ILE A 297 -7.13 -8.16 -21.71
CA ILE A 297 -8.59 -8.16 -21.82
C ILE A 297 -9.10 -9.60 -21.85
N GLY A 298 -10.28 -9.84 -21.30
CA GLY A 298 -10.96 -11.13 -21.36
C GLY A 298 -10.82 -11.96 -20.09
N THR A 299 -11.32 -13.19 -20.14
CA THR A 299 -11.28 -14.13 -19.02
C THR A 299 -9.96 -14.90 -18.98
N GLN A 300 -9.78 -15.72 -17.95
CA GLN A 300 -8.65 -16.65 -17.87
C GLN A 300 -8.59 -17.63 -19.06
N GLU A 301 -9.74 -17.96 -19.66
CA GLU A 301 -9.84 -18.86 -20.82
C GLU A 301 -9.66 -18.13 -22.15
N GLU A 302 -10.03 -16.85 -22.21
CA GLU A 302 -9.98 -16.03 -23.43
C GLU A 302 -9.18 -14.73 -23.25
N THR A 303 -7.97 -14.85 -22.71
CA THR A 303 -7.09 -13.68 -22.54
C THR A 303 -6.58 -13.17 -23.90
N ARG A 304 -6.81 -11.89 -24.16
CA ARG A 304 -6.32 -11.13 -25.32
C ARG A 304 -5.40 -10.00 -24.85
N TYR A 305 -4.49 -9.61 -25.73
CA TYR A 305 -3.57 -8.51 -25.49
C TYR A 305 -3.75 -7.46 -26.57
N GLU A 306 -4.13 -6.26 -26.17
CA GLU A 306 -4.35 -5.13 -27.09
C GLU A 306 -3.28 -4.06 -26.84
N PRO A 307 -2.66 -3.49 -27.88
CA PRO A 307 -1.63 -2.48 -27.70
C PRO A 307 -2.23 -1.18 -27.14
N VAL A 308 -1.70 -0.70 -26.02
CA VAL A 308 -2.01 0.64 -25.47
C VAL A 308 -1.08 1.67 -26.09
N VAL A 309 0.22 1.36 -26.13
CA VAL A 309 1.24 2.18 -26.78
C VAL A 309 2.07 1.30 -27.70
N ASN A 310 2.13 1.64 -28.99
CA ASN A 310 2.99 0.91 -29.94
C ASN A 310 4.46 1.00 -29.53
N GLY A 311 5.22 -0.09 -29.72
CA GLY A 311 6.64 -0.11 -29.35
C GLY A 311 7.17 -1.43 -28.83
N GLN A 312 6.69 -2.56 -29.36
CA GLN A 312 7.08 -3.91 -28.94
C GLN A 312 8.59 -4.15 -29.10
N LEU A 313 9.21 -3.58 -30.15
CA LEU A 313 10.66 -3.62 -30.32
C LEU A 313 11.41 -2.83 -29.23
N ASN A 314 10.88 -1.67 -28.83
CA ASN A 314 11.45 -0.87 -27.74
C ASN A 314 11.36 -1.62 -26.41
N HIS A 315 10.25 -2.31 -26.17
CA HIS A 315 10.08 -3.18 -25.01
C HIS A 315 11.06 -4.35 -25.02
N PHE A 316 11.19 -5.07 -26.14
CA PHE A 316 12.18 -6.14 -26.28
C PHE A 316 13.60 -5.65 -25.98
N ASN A 317 13.99 -4.51 -26.54
CA ASN A 317 15.29 -3.89 -26.28
C ASN A 317 15.46 -3.50 -24.80
N SER A 318 14.41 -3.01 -24.15
CA SER A 318 14.40 -2.73 -22.71
C SER A 318 14.67 -3.98 -21.88
N ILE A 319 14.05 -5.11 -22.22
CA ILE A 319 14.29 -6.40 -21.56
C ILE A 319 15.74 -6.86 -21.79
N LEU A 320 16.25 -6.77 -23.02
CA LEU A 320 17.64 -7.12 -23.31
C LEU A 320 18.63 -6.27 -22.50
N ASN A 321 18.38 -4.97 -22.39
CA ASN A 321 19.20 -4.07 -21.58
C ASN A 321 19.13 -4.42 -20.09
N TRP A 322 17.94 -4.75 -19.58
CA TRP A 322 17.77 -5.24 -18.21
C TRP A 322 18.56 -6.54 -17.97
N CYS A 323 18.46 -7.52 -18.87
CA CYS A 323 19.22 -8.77 -18.78
C CYS A 323 20.74 -8.52 -18.80
N ARG A 324 21.21 -7.62 -19.66
CA ARG A 324 22.63 -7.23 -19.72
C ARG A 324 23.10 -6.59 -18.43
N PHE A 325 22.33 -5.65 -17.89
CA PHE A 325 22.63 -5.02 -16.59
C PHE A 325 22.76 -6.07 -15.49
N CYS A 326 21.80 -7.00 -15.40
CA CYS A 326 21.86 -8.11 -14.46
C CYS A 326 23.14 -8.94 -14.63
N SER A 327 23.52 -9.26 -15.87
CA SER A 327 24.72 -10.07 -16.17
C SER A 327 26.06 -9.36 -15.90
N LEU A 328 26.11 -8.02 -16.03
CA LEU A 328 27.33 -7.23 -15.80
C LEU A 328 27.63 -7.09 -14.30
N GLU A 329 26.61 -6.90 -13.47
CA GLU A 329 26.76 -6.98 -12.01
C GLU A 329 27.24 -8.37 -11.55
N GLU A 330 26.88 -9.42 -12.29
CA GLU A 330 27.23 -10.81 -12.00
C GLU A 330 28.65 -11.18 -12.42
N LYS A 331 29.16 -10.62 -13.53
CA LYS A 331 30.59 -10.76 -13.88
C LYS A 331 31.51 -10.12 -12.85
N ALA A 332 31.06 -9.07 -12.16
CA ALA A 332 31.76 -8.53 -10.99
C ALA A 332 31.71 -9.46 -9.75
N LYS A 333 30.94 -10.56 -9.80
CA LYS A 333 30.73 -11.53 -8.70
C LYS A 333 31.18 -12.96 -9.03
N GLN A 334 31.95 -13.22 -10.09
CA GLN A 334 32.35 -14.58 -10.47
C GLN A 334 32.99 -15.36 -9.31
N ASN A 335 32.18 -16.19 -8.66
CA ASN A 335 32.46 -17.45 -7.94
C ASN A 335 31.14 -18.06 -7.37
N SER A 336 30.07 -18.28 -8.17
CA SER A 336 28.92 -19.08 -7.69
C SER A 336 28.17 -19.87 -8.79
N PRO A 337 27.95 -21.19 -8.62
CA PRO A 337 27.33 -22.10 -9.60
C PRO A 337 25.78 -22.07 -9.67
N TRP A 338 25.10 -21.18 -8.95
CA TRP A 338 23.63 -21.09 -8.99
C TRP A 338 23.07 -20.44 -10.28
N TYR A 339 23.92 -19.78 -11.06
CA TYR A 339 23.51 -18.90 -12.16
C TYR A 339 23.22 -19.61 -13.48
N ASP A 340 23.88 -20.72 -13.78
CA ASP A 340 23.56 -21.53 -14.96
C ASP A 340 22.08 -21.95 -14.94
N ARG A 341 21.51 -22.15 -13.74
CA ARG A 341 20.11 -22.52 -13.56
C ARG A 341 19.14 -21.36 -13.84
N LEU A 342 19.49 -20.11 -13.51
CA LEU A 342 18.64 -18.94 -13.78
C LEU A 342 18.63 -18.59 -15.27
N LEU A 343 19.80 -18.66 -15.93
CA LEU A 343 19.90 -18.45 -17.37
C LEU A 343 19.11 -19.51 -18.14
N ILE A 344 19.23 -20.78 -17.74
CA ILE A 344 18.41 -21.88 -18.28
C ILE A 344 16.92 -21.60 -18.04
N PHE A 345 16.52 -21.14 -16.85
CA PHE A 345 15.12 -20.83 -16.56
C PHE A 345 14.56 -19.70 -17.45
N VAL A 346 15.31 -18.61 -17.62
CA VAL A 346 14.90 -17.48 -18.48
C VAL A 346 14.85 -17.90 -19.95
N LEU A 347 15.84 -18.67 -20.43
CA LEU A 347 15.83 -19.22 -21.79
C LEU A 347 14.64 -20.18 -22.01
N CYS A 348 14.38 -21.07 -21.06
CA CYS A 348 13.22 -21.97 -21.12
C CYS A 348 11.90 -21.21 -21.11
N PHE A 349 11.78 -20.13 -20.33
CA PHE A 349 10.59 -19.29 -20.30
C PHE A 349 10.38 -18.56 -21.64
N LEU A 350 11.42 -17.95 -22.19
CA LEU A 350 11.34 -17.25 -23.47
C LEU A 350 11.04 -18.20 -24.64
N VAL A 351 11.68 -19.38 -24.68
CA VAL A 351 11.42 -20.41 -25.69
C VAL A 351 10.02 -20.99 -25.52
N GLY A 352 9.59 -21.27 -24.29
CA GLY A 352 8.26 -21.76 -23.97
C GLY A 352 7.18 -20.78 -24.44
N SER A 353 7.31 -19.50 -24.10
CA SER A 353 6.40 -18.45 -24.55
C SER A 353 6.36 -18.34 -26.08
N PHE A 354 7.52 -18.40 -26.75
CA PHE A 354 7.58 -18.35 -28.22
C PHE A 354 6.89 -19.55 -28.89
N LEU A 355 7.07 -20.76 -28.34
CA LEU A 355 6.42 -21.98 -28.84
C LEU A 355 4.90 -21.95 -28.63
N VAL A 356 4.45 -21.44 -27.48
CA VAL A 356 3.02 -21.24 -27.20
C VAL A 356 2.42 -20.22 -28.17
N SER A 357 3.07 -19.06 -28.36
CA SER A 357 2.62 -18.04 -29.34
C SER A 357 2.55 -18.58 -30.77
N ARG A 358 3.52 -19.41 -31.20
CA ARG A 358 3.47 -20.08 -32.51
C ARG A 358 2.31 -21.06 -32.65
N ARG A 359 1.95 -21.77 -31.57
CA ARG A 359 0.82 -22.71 -31.58
C ARG A 359 -0.51 -21.98 -31.71
N PHE A 360 -0.66 -20.85 -31.01
CA PHE A 360 -1.83 -19.97 -31.15
C PHE A 360 -1.93 -19.34 -32.54
N LEU A 361 -0.83 -18.86 -33.12
CA LEU A 361 -0.79 -18.36 -34.50
C LEU A 361 -1.22 -19.42 -35.53
N ARG A 362 -0.79 -20.69 -35.37
CA ARG A 362 -1.24 -21.78 -36.27
C ARG A 362 -2.72 -22.10 -36.13
N ILE A 363 -3.28 -22.04 -34.93
CA ILE A 363 -4.70 -22.28 -34.69
C ILE A 363 -5.55 -21.15 -35.30
N ALA A 364 -5.10 -19.90 -35.15
CA ALA A 364 -5.75 -18.74 -35.74
C ALA A 364 -5.76 -18.80 -37.28
N CYS A 365 -4.63 -19.13 -37.91
CA CYS A 365 -4.56 -19.27 -39.37
C CYS A 365 -5.39 -20.44 -39.91
N LYS A 366 -5.48 -21.57 -39.19
CA LYS A 366 -6.35 -22.70 -39.61
C LYS A 366 -7.84 -22.39 -39.58
N ARG A 367 -8.27 -21.40 -38.80
CA ARG A 367 -9.68 -21.02 -38.66
C ARG A 367 -10.15 -20.10 -39.79
N SER A 368 -9.26 -19.34 -40.42
CA SER A 368 -9.62 -18.48 -41.58
C SER A 368 -9.78 -19.24 -42.89
N ASP A 369 -9.15 -20.41 -43.02
CA ASP A 369 -9.23 -21.23 -44.24
C ASP A 369 -10.53 -22.06 -44.32
N ASN A 370 -11.22 -22.27 -43.19
CA ASN A 370 -12.50 -22.98 -43.14
C ASN A 370 -13.74 -22.07 -43.22
N SER A 371 -13.55 -20.76 -43.42
CA SER A 371 -14.64 -19.77 -43.55
C SER A 371 -14.79 -19.22 -44.97
N ARG A 372 -14.44 -20.01 -46.00
CA ARG A 372 -14.73 -19.73 -47.41
C ARG A 372 -15.60 -20.81 -48.00
#